data_AF-A0A2M7PIG3-F1
#
_entry.id   AF-A0A2M7PIG3-F1
#
_cell.length_a   1.000
_cell.length_b   1.000
_cell.length_c   1.000
_cell.angle_alpha   90.00
_cell.angle_beta   90.00
_cell.angle_gamma   90.00
#
_symmetry.space_group_name_H-M   'P 1'
#
loop_
_entity.id
_entity.type
_entity.pdbx_description
1 polymer ?
#
loop_
_entity_poly.entity_id
_entity_poly.type
_entity_poly.pdbx_seq_one_letter_code
_entity_poly.pdbx_strand_id
1 'polypeptide(L)'
;MANRRHIARKSKNSPNSFLIFMVVVVILALISFAISYFVLDQDKDIQKKVAELEEPINPDPIEGEVSDQEGLNTMAQLSGTWVSNYDGTMLSIQGNTCVFESPAVDSPEKVTGTIQVNKSIITIVYTGKHSCGSTEGHYEYQKEGEAGLFFKKIKDNCNSRSELMSASWFRL
;
A
#
# COMPACT_ATOMS: atom_id res chain seq x y z
N MET A 1 -58.72 56.53 29.55
CA MET A 1 -58.91 55.08 29.33
C MET A 1 -57.84 54.60 28.34
N ALA A 2 -56.89 53.81 28.80
CA ALA A 2 -55.75 53.36 27.98
C ALA A 2 -56.10 52.05 27.25
N ASN A 3 -56.00 52.07 25.93
CA ASN A 3 -56.33 50.96 25.05
C ASN A 3 -55.11 50.01 24.92
N ARG A 4 -55.15 48.82 25.54
CA ARG A 4 -54.08 47.81 25.42
C ARG A 4 -54.26 47.03 24.12
N ARG A 5 -53.37 47.26 23.15
CA ARG A 5 -53.22 46.40 21.96
C ARG A 5 -52.52 45.10 22.36
N HIS A 6 -53.20 43.98 22.21
CA HIS A 6 -52.58 42.65 22.31
C HIS A 6 -51.77 42.35 21.04
N ILE A 7 -50.46 42.28 21.18
CA ILE A 7 -49.56 41.82 20.11
C ILE A 7 -49.51 40.30 20.18
N ALA A 8 -50.06 39.64 19.15
CA ALA A 8 -49.98 38.20 18.98
C ALA A 8 -48.52 37.78 18.68
N ARG A 9 -47.92 36.95 19.55
CA ARG A 9 -46.61 36.35 19.31
C ARG A 9 -46.75 35.19 18.32
N LYS A 10 -46.10 35.32 17.16
CA LYS A 10 -45.92 34.24 16.18
C LYS A 10 -45.01 33.15 16.79
N SER A 11 -45.53 31.95 16.96
CA SER A 11 -44.76 30.75 17.33
C SER A 11 -43.75 30.43 16.23
N LYS A 12 -42.47 30.39 16.58
CA LYS A 12 -41.38 30.01 15.68
C LYS A 12 -41.21 28.50 15.82
N ASN A 13 -41.61 27.76 14.79
CA ASN A 13 -41.44 26.31 14.71
C ASN A 13 -39.94 25.99 14.71
N SER A 14 -39.36 25.64 15.86
CA SER A 14 -37.98 25.16 15.92
C SER A 14 -37.97 23.68 15.57
N PRO A 15 -37.19 23.24 14.58
CA PRO A 15 -37.10 21.82 14.26
C PRO A 15 -36.50 21.06 15.45
N ASN A 16 -37.03 19.87 15.71
CA ASN A 16 -36.59 19.03 16.83
C ASN A 16 -35.12 18.63 16.63
N SER A 17 -34.22 19.26 17.39
CA SER A 17 -32.77 19.07 17.34
C SER A 17 -32.36 17.58 17.43
N PHE A 18 -33.08 16.78 18.22
CA PHE A 18 -32.86 15.35 18.34
C PHE A 18 -33.14 14.57 17.04
N LEU A 19 -34.17 14.97 16.29
CA LEU A 19 -34.53 14.36 15.01
C LEU A 19 -33.47 14.67 13.94
N ILE A 20 -32.94 15.89 13.93
CA ILE A 20 -31.84 16.28 13.04
C ILE A 20 -30.58 15.46 13.36
N PHE A 21 -30.23 15.31 14.64
CA PHE A 21 -29.08 14.50 15.06
C PHE A 21 -29.21 13.04 14.60
N MET A 22 -30.38 12.43 14.77
CA MET A 22 -30.65 11.06 14.32
C MET A 22 -30.47 10.91 12.80
N VAL A 23 -31.01 11.85 12.02
CA VAL A 23 -30.85 11.85 10.55
C VAL A 23 -29.37 11.96 10.16
N VAL A 24 -28.59 12.80 10.84
CA VAL A 24 -27.15 12.94 10.58
C VAL A 24 -26.40 11.63 10.85
N VAL A 25 -26.70 10.92 11.94
CA VAL A 25 -26.06 9.63 12.25
C VAL A 25 -26.38 8.59 11.18
N VAL A 26 -27.62 8.53 10.69
CA VAL A 26 -28.02 7.60 9.62
C VAL A 26 -27.27 7.93 8.31
N ILE A 27 -27.14 9.21 7.97
CA ILE A 27 -26.38 9.62 6.77
C ILE A 27 -24.91 9.24 6.90
N LEU A 28 -24.28 9.46 8.06
CA LEU A 28 -22.88 9.05 8.29
C LEU A 28 -22.69 7.54 8.18
N ALA A 29 -23.64 6.74 8.68
CA ALA A 29 -23.59 5.29 8.56
C ALA A 29 -23.64 4.82 7.09
N LEU A 30 -24.51 5.45 6.28
CA LEU A 30 -24.61 5.13 4.85
C LEU A 30 -23.34 5.51 4.08
N ILE A 31 -22.74 6.67 4.40
CA ILE A 31 -21.46 7.10 3.79
C ILE A 31 -20.34 6.13 4.17
N SER A 32 -20.25 5.73 5.44
CA SER A 32 -19.25 4.77 5.91
C SER A 32 -19.40 3.42 5.20
N PHE A 33 -20.63 2.94 5.02
CA PHE A 33 -20.91 1.71 4.29
C PHE A 33 -20.49 1.79 2.80
N ALA A 34 -20.79 2.91 2.14
CA ALA A 34 -20.38 3.13 0.74
C ALA A 34 -18.85 3.15 0.59
N ILE A 35 -18.13 3.82 1.49
CA ILE A 35 -16.65 3.84 1.48
C ILE A 35 -16.09 2.43 1.69
N SER A 36 -16.67 1.65 2.61
CA SER A 36 -16.27 0.26 2.84
C SER A 36 -16.41 -0.62 1.60
N TYR A 37 -17.43 -0.38 0.76
CA TYR A 37 -17.62 -1.14 -0.48
C TYR A 37 -16.50 -0.87 -1.49
N PHE A 38 -16.10 0.41 -1.65
CA PHE A 38 -14.99 0.78 -2.53
C PHE A 38 -13.63 0.28 -2.04
N VAL A 39 -13.41 0.26 -0.72
CA VAL A 39 -12.16 -0.27 -0.13
C VAL A 39 -12.05 -1.79 -0.34
N LEU A 40 -13.15 -2.53 -0.13
CA LEU A 40 -13.16 -3.99 -0.30
C LEU A 40 -13.01 -4.44 -1.76
N ASP A 41 -13.43 -3.61 -2.73
CA ASP A 41 -13.28 -3.93 -4.15
C ASP A 41 -11.81 -3.86 -4.60
N GLN A 42 -11.06 -2.86 -4.11
CA GLN A 42 -9.60 -2.78 -4.36
C GLN A 42 -8.85 -3.96 -3.77
N ASP A 43 -9.21 -4.41 -2.56
CA ASP A 43 -8.56 -5.55 -1.93
C ASP A 43 -8.83 -6.86 -2.69
N LYS A 44 -10.02 -7.02 -3.30
CA LYS A 44 -10.35 -8.21 -4.11
C LYS A 44 -9.53 -8.31 -5.39
N ASP A 45 -9.33 -7.19 -6.09
CA ASP A 45 -8.50 -7.18 -7.31
C ASP A 45 -7.03 -7.47 -6.99
N ILE A 46 -6.54 -6.96 -5.87
CA ILE A 46 -5.18 -7.25 -5.39
C ILE A 46 -5.05 -8.72 -4.97
N GLN A 47 -6.00 -9.25 -4.20
CA GLN A 47 -6.02 -10.66 -3.78
C GLN A 47 -6.12 -11.61 -4.98
N LYS A 48 -6.89 -11.24 -6.01
CA LYS A 48 -6.99 -12.02 -7.26
C LYS A 48 -5.66 -12.06 -8.00
N LYS A 49 -4.94 -10.92 -8.10
CA LYS A 49 -3.60 -10.87 -8.69
C LYS A 49 -2.60 -11.75 -7.94
N VAL A 50 -2.73 -11.85 -6.60
CA VAL A 50 -1.87 -12.72 -5.78
C VAL A 50 -2.25 -14.19 -5.92
N ALA A 51 -3.54 -14.52 -5.96
CA ALA A 51 -4.00 -15.90 -6.14
C ALA A 51 -3.64 -16.48 -7.52
N GLU A 52 -3.64 -15.65 -8.57
CA GLU A 52 -3.16 -16.03 -9.91
C GLU A 52 -1.65 -16.36 -9.92
N LEU A 53 -0.88 -15.86 -8.96
CA LEU A 53 0.55 -16.17 -8.78
C LEU A 53 0.80 -17.45 -7.95
N GLU A 54 -0.18 -17.91 -7.17
CA GLU A 54 -0.07 -19.09 -6.30
C GLU A 54 -0.60 -20.39 -6.97
N GLU A 55 -1.10 -20.36 -8.21
CA GLU A 55 -1.56 -21.57 -8.90
C GLU A 55 -0.40 -22.55 -9.20
N PRO A 56 -0.51 -23.83 -8.82
CA PRO A 56 0.52 -24.82 -9.07
C PRO A 56 0.58 -25.14 -10.56
N ILE A 57 1.75 -24.91 -11.16
CA ILE A 57 2.09 -25.28 -12.54
C ILE A 57 1.93 -26.79 -12.68
N ASN A 58 0.83 -27.23 -13.28
CA ASN A 58 0.70 -28.57 -13.82
C ASN A 58 1.58 -28.62 -15.10
N PRO A 59 2.51 -29.57 -15.23
CA PRO A 59 3.46 -29.57 -16.33
C PRO A 59 2.80 -30.19 -17.57
N ASP A 60 2.05 -29.40 -18.34
CA ASP A 60 1.79 -29.70 -19.74
C ASP A 60 2.56 -28.72 -20.63
N PRO A 61 3.27 -29.21 -21.67
CA PRO A 61 4.20 -28.40 -22.45
C PRO A 61 3.40 -27.56 -23.44
N ILE A 62 3.21 -26.27 -23.11
CA ILE A 62 2.78 -25.27 -24.09
C ILE A 62 4.03 -24.51 -24.51
N GLU A 63 4.56 -24.88 -25.66
CA GLU A 63 5.44 -24.05 -26.47
C GLU A 63 4.75 -22.71 -26.73
N GLY A 64 5.25 -21.68 -26.06
CA GLY A 64 4.69 -20.34 -26.11
C GLY A 64 5.59 -19.42 -25.28
N GLU A 65 6.75 -19.11 -25.84
CA GLU A 65 7.70 -18.11 -25.34
C GLU A 65 7.02 -16.72 -25.36
N VAL A 66 6.16 -16.45 -24.38
CA VAL A 66 5.75 -15.09 -24.02
C VAL A 66 6.87 -14.56 -23.14
N SER A 67 7.92 -14.08 -23.82
CA SER A 67 9.07 -13.44 -23.21
C SER A 67 8.62 -12.39 -22.17
N ASP A 68 9.08 -12.55 -20.93
CA ASP A 68 8.93 -11.66 -19.75
C ASP A 68 9.55 -10.26 -19.96
N GLN A 69 9.40 -9.67 -21.14
CA GLN A 69 10.00 -8.38 -21.47
C GLN A 69 9.45 -7.25 -20.60
N GLU A 70 8.19 -7.32 -20.17
CA GLU A 70 7.63 -6.34 -19.24
C GLU A 70 8.29 -6.43 -17.86
N GLY A 71 8.46 -7.64 -17.30
CA GLY A 71 9.15 -7.83 -16.02
C GLY A 71 10.61 -7.38 -16.08
N LEU A 72 11.30 -7.70 -17.19
CA LEU A 72 12.69 -7.30 -17.41
C LEU A 72 12.84 -5.78 -17.57
N ASN A 73 11.95 -5.12 -18.33
CA ASN A 73 11.93 -3.68 -18.50
C ASN A 73 11.63 -2.96 -17.19
N THR A 74 10.68 -3.47 -16.39
CA THR A 74 10.38 -2.91 -15.07
C THR A 74 11.55 -3.10 -14.11
N MET A 75 12.21 -4.26 -14.14
CA MET A 75 13.36 -4.51 -13.28
C MET A 75 14.53 -3.59 -13.61
N ALA A 76 14.77 -3.32 -14.89
CA ALA A 76 15.74 -2.32 -15.34
C ALA A 76 15.39 -0.91 -14.84
N GLN A 77 14.10 -0.56 -14.79
CA GLN A 77 13.63 0.74 -14.30
C GLN A 77 13.81 0.91 -12.78
N LEU A 78 13.69 -0.16 -12.01
CA LEU A 78 13.85 -0.16 -10.55
C LEU A 78 15.32 -0.32 -10.11
N SER A 79 16.19 -0.78 -11.01
CA SER A 79 17.62 -0.93 -10.76
C SER A 79 18.27 0.41 -10.39
N GLY A 80 19.14 0.37 -9.37
CA GLY A 80 19.77 1.55 -8.79
C GLY A 80 19.73 1.52 -7.26
N THR A 81 20.20 2.61 -6.65
CA THR A 81 20.17 2.79 -5.20
C THR A 81 19.09 3.80 -4.83
N TRP A 82 18.25 3.41 -3.88
CA TRP A 82 17.14 4.17 -3.35
C TRP A 82 17.37 4.41 -1.88
N VAL A 83 16.93 5.54 -1.35
CA VAL A 83 17.05 5.90 0.06
C VAL A 83 15.66 6.04 0.65
N SER A 84 15.44 5.36 1.78
CA SER A 84 14.21 5.44 2.55
C SER A 84 14.07 6.81 3.21
N ASN A 85 12.92 7.45 3.05
CA ASN A 85 12.57 8.65 3.81
C ASN A 85 12.17 8.36 5.27
N TYR A 86 12.10 7.08 5.68
CA TYR A 86 11.73 6.69 7.04
C TYR A 86 12.93 6.76 8.00
N ASP A 87 14.03 6.10 7.65
CA ASP A 87 15.20 5.90 8.50
C ASP A 87 16.54 6.12 7.78
N GLY A 88 16.51 6.50 6.51
CA GLY A 88 17.71 6.67 5.68
C GLY A 88 18.34 5.37 5.19
N THR A 89 17.70 4.21 5.42
CA THR A 89 18.17 2.93 4.89
C THR A 89 18.26 2.96 3.37
N MET A 90 19.38 2.47 2.83
CA MET A 90 19.63 2.40 1.40
C MET A 90 19.21 1.05 0.84
N LEU A 91 18.38 1.04 -0.19
CA LEU A 91 17.99 -0.13 -0.98
C LEU A 91 18.71 -0.10 -2.33
N SER A 92 19.68 -0.99 -2.52
CA SER A 92 20.36 -1.19 -3.80
C SER A 92 19.77 -2.38 -4.54
N ILE A 93 19.25 -2.17 -5.75
CA ILE A 93 18.66 -3.20 -6.63
C ILE A 93 19.57 -3.42 -7.84
N GLN A 94 20.02 -4.66 -8.04
CA GLN A 94 20.86 -5.07 -9.16
C GLN A 94 20.39 -6.41 -9.72
N GLY A 95 19.70 -6.38 -10.87
CA GLY A 95 19.02 -7.57 -11.38
C GLY A 95 18.11 -8.14 -10.28
N ASN A 96 18.09 -9.45 -10.09
CA ASN A 96 17.19 -10.12 -9.13
C ASN A 96 17.69 -10.09 -7.68
N THR A 97 18.66 -9.22 -7.37
CA THR A 97 19.23 -9.09 -6.03
C THR A 97 18.99 -7.71 -5.46
N CYS A 98 18.74 -7.65 -4.15
CA CYS A 98 18.58 -6.41 -3.42
C CYS A 98 19.42 -6.42 -2.14
N VAL A 99 19.89 -5.25 -1.74
CA VAL A 99 20.67 -5.05 -0.52
C VAL A 99 20.12 -3.85 0.23
N PHE A 100 19.83 -4.03 1.50
CA PHE A 100 19.42 -3.00 2.44
C PHE A 100 20.59 -2.66 3.36
N GLU A 101 20.97 -1.39 3.43
CA GLU A 101 22.07 -0.91 4.28
C GLU A 101 21.57 0.22 5.18
N SER A 102 21.61 -0.03 6.50
CA SER A 102 21.24 0.97 7.50
C SER A 102 22.35 2.02 7.64
N PRO A 103 22.02 3.32 7.77
CA PRO A 103 23.02 4.39 7.88
C PRO A 103 23.69 4.48 9.27
N ALA A 104 23.48 3.50 10.16
CA ALA A 104 24.02 3.51 11.52
C ALA A 104 25.55 3.47 11.54
N VAL A 105 26.16 4.47 12.18
CA VAL A 105 27.63 4.63 12.29
C VAL A 105 28.24 3.57 13.19
N ASP A 106 27.56 3.22 14.28
CA ASP A 106 28.10 2.33 15.32
C ASP A 106 27.85 0.84 15.04
N SER A 107 26.88 0.53 14.18
CA SER A 107 26.54 -0.84 13.79
C SER A 107 25.87 -0.85 12.41
N PRO A 108 26.66 -0.78 11.32
CA PRO A 108 26.11 -0.86 9.98
C PRO A 108 25.49 -2.23 9.77
N GLU A 109 24.16 -2.27 9.69
CA GLU A 109 23.41 -3.48 9.40
C GLU A 109 23.18 -3.59 7.90
N LYS A 110 23.55 -4.75 7.33
CA LYS A 110 23.39 -5.07 5.93
C LYS A 110 22.56 -6.32 5.76
N VAL A 111 21.43 -6.19 5.08
CA VAL A 111 20.50 -7.29 4.80
C VAL A 111 20.44 -7.52 3.30
N THR A 112 20.76 -8.72 2.86
CA THR A 112 20.69 -9.09 1.43
C THR A 112 19.42 -9.87 1.15
N GLY A 113 18.82 -9.66 -0.01
CA GLY A 113 17.62 -10.38 -0.44
C GLY A 113 17.60 -10.66 -1.94
N THR A 114 16.63 -11.47 -2.33
CA THR A 114 16.19 -11.59 -3.71
C THR A 114 14.98 -10.70 -3.93
N ILE A 115 14.87 -10.21 -5.15
CA ILE A 115 13.75 -9.38 -5.60
C ILE A 115 13.28 -9.91 -6.96
N GLN A 116 11.97 -10.10 -7.08
CA GLN A 116 11.32 -10.48 -8.32
C GLN A 116 10.25 -9.46 -8.64
N VAL A 117 10.12 -9.14 -9.92
CA VAL A 117 9.14 -8.16 -10.39
C VAL A 117 8.24 -8.84 -11.40
N ASN A 118 6.95 -8.86 -11.11
CA ASN A 118 5.92 -9.35 -12.01
C ASN A 118 4.85 -8.26 -12.16
N LYS A 119 4.74 -7.69 -13.37
CA LYS A 119 3.86 -6.53 -13.66
C LYS A 119 4.14 -5.38 -12.66
N SER A 120 3.15 -5.02 -11.84
CA SER A 120 3.24 -3.97 -10.82
C SER A 120 3.59 -4.48 -9.41
N ILE A 121 3.86 -5.78 -9.26
CA ILE A 121 4.09 -6.43 -7.97
C ILE A 121 5.56 -6.81 -7.84
N ILE A 122 6.11 -6.48 -6.69
CA ILE A 122 7.46 -6.87 -6.27
C ILE A 122 7.34 -7.88 -5.14
N THR A 123 8.07 -8.98 -5.28
CA THR A 123 8.27 -9.97 -4.23
C THR A 123 9.69 -9.85 -3.71
N ILE A 124 9.85 -9.70 -2.39
CA ILE A 124 11.15 -9.61 -1.72
C ILE A 124 11.29 -10.75 -0.71
N VAL A 125 12.45 -11.41 -0.73
CA VAL A 125 12.81 -12.45 0.23
C VAL A 125 14.20 -12.16 0.77
N TYR A 126 14.34 -12.07 2.09
CA TYR A 126 15.66 -11.91 2.70
C TYR A 126 16.43 -13.22 2.65
N THR A 127 17.74 -13.12 2.45
CA THR A 127 18.67 -14.24 2.42
C THR A 127 19.47 -14.30 3.71
N GLY A 128 19.82 -15.51 4.16
CA GLY A 128 20.57 -15.73 5.39
C GLY A 128 19.71 -15.78 6.66
N LYS A 129 20.37 -15.73 7.82
CA LYS A 129 19.72 -15.77 9.13
C LYS A 129 19.29 -14.35 9.55
N HIS A 130 18.17 -13.89 9.00
CA HIS A 130 17.53 -12.62 9.39
C HIS A 130 16.24 -12.87 10.19
N SER A 131 15.78 -11.87 10.93
CA SER A 131 14.54 -11.92 11.71
C SER A 131 13.28 -12.20 10.86
N CYS A 132 13.32 -11.87 9.57
CA CYS A 132 12.25 -12.15 8.62
C CYS A 132 12.27 -13.58 8.05
N GLY A 133 13.34 -14.35 8.32
CA GLY A 133 13.58 -15.64 7.69
C GLY A 133 13.48 -15.59 6.16
N SER A 134 12.99 -16.66 5.56
CA SER A 134 12.73 -16.78 4.12
C SER A 134 11.28 -16.47 3.75
N THR A 135 10.57 -15.67 4.56
CA THR A 135 9.17 -15.31 4.26
C THR A 135 9.11 -14.31 3.12
N GLU A 136 8.11 -14.45 2.24
CA GLU A 136 7.90 -13.53 1.13
C GLU A 136 7.16 -12.27 1.57
N GLY A 137 7.62 -11.13 1.05
CA GLY A 137 6.94 -9.85 1.15
C GLY A 137 6.52 -9.38 -0.23
N HIS A 138 5.22 -9.19 -0.44
CA HIS A 138 4.63 -8.73 -1.69
C HIS A 138 4.15 -7.29 -1.57
N TYR A 139 4.53 -6.49 -2.56
CA TYR A 139 4.28 -5.06 -2.61
C TYR A 139 3.85 -4.63 -3.99
N GLU A 140 2.85 -3.76 -4.09
CA GLU A 140 2.59 -3.03 -5.32
C GLU A 140 3.51 -1.81 -5.37
N TYR A 141 4.26 -1.64 -6.44
CA TYR A 141 5.12 -0.45 -6.58
C TYR A 141 4.45 0.63 -7.43
N GLN A 142 4.72 1.88 -7.08
CA GLN A 142 4.32 3.05 -7.85
C GLN A 142 5.51 3.99 -7.96
N LYS A 143 5.79 4.45 -9.18
CA LYS A 143 6.80 5.51 -9.41
C LYS A 143 6.13 6.87 -9.37
N GLU A 144 6.80 7.82 -8.70
CA GLU A 144 6.44 9.22 -8.70
C GLU A 144 7.57 10.00 -9.40
N GLY A 145 7.40 10.23 -10.70
CA GLY A 145 8.45 10.81 -11.56
C GLY A 145 9.67 9.90 -11.71
N GLU A 146 10.84 10.51 -11.94
CA GLU A 146 12.10 9.76 -12.13
C GLU A 146 12.78 9.38 -10.80
N ALA A 147 12.51 10.14 -9.74
CA ALA A 147 13.23 10.04 -8.47
C ALA A 147 12.41 9.44 -7.33
N GLY A 148 11.08 9.37 -7.42
CA GLY A 148 10.22 8.85 -6.37
C GLY A 148 9.80 7.41 -6.59
N LEU A 149 9.84 6.60 -5.53
CA LEU A 149 9.36 5.22 -5.53
C LEU A 149 8.57 4.96 -4.24
N PHE A 150 7.40 4.38 -4.39
CA PHE A 150 6.53 4.02 -3.28
C PHE A 150 6.14 2.56 -3.39
N PHE A 151 6.10 1.86 -2.26
CA PHE A 151 5.62 0.49 -2.19
C PHE A 151 4.40 0.41 -1.27
N LYS A 152 3.29 -0.04 -1.83
CA LYS A 152 2.08 -0.36 -1.07
C LYS A 152 2.14 -1.83 -0.66
N LYS A 153 2.14 -2.09 0.65
CA LYS A 153 2.09 -3.47 1.18
C LYS A 153 0.84 -4.20 0.70
N ILE A 154 1.04 -5.40 0.14
CA ILE A 154 -0.03 -6.35 -0.14
C ILE A 154 -0.06 -7.43 0.94
N LYS A 155 1.07 -8.15 1.11
CA LYS A 155 1.21 -9.26 2.05
C LYS A 155 2.66 -9.35 2.50
N ASP A 156 2.92 -9.07 3.77
CA ASP A 156 4.23 -9.30 4.37
C ASP A 156 4.06 -9.55 5.87
N ASN A 157 4.45 -10.74 6.31
CA ASN A 157 4.37 -11.16 7.71
C ASN A 157 5.60 -10.73 8.53
N CYS A 158 6.64 -10.18 7.89
CA CYS A 158 7.76 -9.59 8.60
C CYS A 158 7.51 -8.10 8.85
N ASN A 159 7.17 -7.76 10.09
CA ASN A 159 6.83 -6.38 10.46
C ASN A 159 7.93 -5.37 10.11
N SER A 160 9.19 -5.67 10.46
CA SER A 160 10.32 -4.76 10.21
C SER A 160 10.54 -4.48 8.72
N ARG A 161 10.50 -5.51 7.88
CA ARG A 161 10.56 -5.34 6.42
C ARG A 161 9.35 -4.57 5.91
N SER A 162 8.16 -4.87 6.42
CA SER A 162 6.92 -4.23 5.98
C SER A 162 6.84 -2.74 6.30
N GLU A 163 7.34 -2.33 7.46
CA GLU A 163 7.41 -0.94 7.88
C GLU A 163 8.42 -0.17 7.02
N LEU A 164 9.62 -0.74 6.83
CA LEU A 164 10.66 -0.16 6.00
C LEU A 164 10.19 0.01 4.55
N MET A 165 9.67 -1.06 3.95
CA MET A 165 9.25 -1.06 2.55
C MET A 165 8.09 -0.11 2.29
N SER A 166 7.15 0.03 3.22
CA SER A 166 5.98 0.91 3.05
C SER A 166 6.31 2.42 3.12
N ALA A 167 7.58 2.77 3.34
CA ALA A 167 8.06 4.14 3.24
C ALA A 167 8.07 4.64 1.79
N SER A 168 8.19 5.97 1.61
CA SER A 168 8.59 6.53 0.33
C SER A 168 10.10 6.49 0.18
N TRP A 169 10.55 6.30 -1.04
CA TRP A 169 11.95 6.15 -1.41
C TRP A 169 12.32 7.18 -2.46
N PHE A 170 13.54 7.70 -2.36
CA PHE A 170 14.09 8.58 -3.39
C PHE A 170 15.36 8.02 -3.98
N ARG A 171 15.60 8.30 -5.26
CA ARG A 171 16.79 7.83 -5.97
C ARG A 171 18.02 8.67 -5.58
N LEU A 172 19.14 7.97 -5.34
CA LEU A 172 20.48 8.58 -5.21
C LEU A 172 21.08 8.91 -6.58
#